data_AF-A0AAE0PRP2-F1
#
_entry.id   AF-A0AAE0PRP2-F1
#
_cell.length_a   1.000
_cell.length_b   1.000
_cell.length_c   1.000
_cell.angle_alpha   90.00
_cell.angle_beta   90.00
_cell.angle_gamma   90.00
#
_symmetry.space_group_name_H-M   'P 1'
#
loop_
_entity.id
_entity.type
_entity.pdbx_description
1 polymer ?
#
loop_
_entity_poly.entity_id
_entity_poly.type
_entity_poly.pdbx_seq_one_letter_code
_entity_poly.pdbx_strand_id
1 'polypeptide(L)'
;MDDLQVHIPEADNDDTSDDEGNQTTMKRASFLHVSPSKKRCTESGFHKSTRLCLHAIRDAVLHHRWEEAARYLDVYAQTLEDTTSSKQSVACEIIWRLGTEVLQHHPHKDQEHFTVLYERMKNTGVKNFAKVCLEHAFHLLLDGHILKAKQQLSVATSWRYGRQSASQSLELKLIHGYCGFLDYLAWSQKRSSVSDTGVHI
;
A
#
# COMPACT_ATOMS: atom_id res chain seq x y z
N MET A 1 26.62 -48.36 47.42
CA MET A 1 26.84 -48.18 45.98
C MET A 1 27.05 -46.71 45.76
N ASP A 2 28.06 -46.42 44.98
CA ASP A 2 28.76 -45.14 44.89
C ASP A 2 28.03 -44.10 44.01
N ASP A 3 28.41 -42.84 44.21
CA ASP A 3 28.57 -41.77 43.21
C ASP A 3 27.37 -41.28 42.33
N LEU A 4 27.19 -39.99 42.04
CA LEU A 4 27.97 -38.78 42.36
C LEU A 4 27.08 -37.50 42.39
N GLN A 5 27.57 -36.44 43.02
CA GLN A 5 27.07 -35.04 43.04
C GLN A 5 26.42 -34.49 41.74
N VAL A 6 25.45 -33.57 41.91
CA VAL A 6 25.65 -32.11 41.66
C VAL A 6 24.92 -31.27 42.73
N HIS A 7 25.53 -30.14 43.11
CA HIS A 7 25.13 -29.20 44.17
C HIS A 7 25.43 -27.77 43.64
N ILE A 8 24.52 -26.78 43.70
CA ILE A 8 24.21 -25.90 44.85
C ILE A 8 22.80 -25.24 44.64
N PRO A 9 22.08 -24.77 45.68
CA PRO A 9 20.68 -24.31 45.61
C PRO A 9 20.49 -22.78 45.82
N GLU A 10 19.27 -22.39 46.20
CA GLU A 10 18.88 -21.17 46.95
C GLU A 10 18.86 -19.82 46.17
N ALA A 11 17.74 -19.09 46.08
CA ALA A 11 16.94 -18.34 47.10
C ALA A 11 17.33 -16.83 47.08
N ASP A 12 16.52 -15.86 47.49
CA ASP A 12 15.30 -15.87 48.32
C ASP A 12 14.48 -14.56 48.10
N ASN A 13 13.16 -14.57 48.41
CA ASN A 13 12.33 -13.58 49.16
C ASN A 13 12.52 -12.03 48.96
N ASP A 14 11.64 -11.07 49.32
CA ASP A 14 10.30 -10.95 49.95
C ASP A 14 9.81 -9.49 49.65
N ASP A 15 8.58 -8.99 49.88
CA ASP A 15 7.25 -9.51 50.25
C ASP A 15 6.18 -8.51 49.71
N THR A 16 4.92 -8.90 49.72
CA THR A 16 3.70 -8.11 49.44
C THR A 16 3.33 -7.08 50.52
N SER A 17 2.79 -5.91 50.13
CA SER A 17 1.84 -5.14 50.97
C SER A 17 1.06 -4.10 50.16
N ASP A 18 -0.27 -4.11 50.27
CA ASP A 18 -1.18 -3.07 49.78
C ASP A 18 -1.48 -2.04 50.88
N ASP A 19 -1.66 -0.75 50.53
CA ASP A 19 -2.45 0.20 51.35
C ASP A 19 -3.06 1.34 50.50
N GLU A 20 -4.29 1.76 50.81
CA GLU A 20 -5.00 2.88 50.17
C GLU A 20 -4.80 4.18 50.94
N GLY A 21 -4.41 5.27 50.26
CA GLY A 21 -4.18 6.56 50.93
C GLY A 21 -4.34 7.78 50.03
N ASN A 22 -5.56 8.30 49.92
CA ASN A 22 -5.86 9.54 49.19
C ASN A 22 -5.28 10.77 49.93
N GLN A 23 -4.41 11.57 49.28
CA GLN A 23 -4.37 13.02 49.53
C GLN A 23 -3.63 13.85 48.46
N THR A 24 -4.14 15.06 48.25
CA THR A 24 -3.81 15.96 47.14
C THR A 24 -2.60 16.85 47.42
N THR A 25 -1.67 16.97 46.46
CA THR A 25 -0.73 18.10 46.43
C THR A 25 -0.67 18.71 45.02
N MET A 26 -0.87 20.03 44.90
CA MET A 26 -0.97 20.72 43.61
C MET A 26 0.37 20.91 42.90
N LYS A 27 0.29 20.83 41.56
CA LYS A 27 1.26 21.22 40.53
C LYS A 27 2.36 22.20 40.98
N ARG A 28 3.62 21.85 40.68
CA ARG A 28 4.60 22.81 40.18
C ARG A 28 4.80 22.55 38.69
N ALA A 29 4.50 23.55 37.85
CA ALA A 29 4.63 23.41 36.41
C ALA A 29 6.11 23.37 36.01
N SER A 30 6.61 22.19 35.64
CA SER A 30 7.90 22.02 35.00
C SER A 30 7.85 22.66 33.61
N PHE A 31 8.39 23.88 33.48
CA PHE A 31 8.61 24.48 32.18
C PHE A 31 9.44 23.52 31.32
N LEU A 32 8.95 23.22 30.12
CA LEU A 32 9.63 22.35 29.18
C LEU A 32 10.97 22.98 28.78
N HIS A 33 12.06 22.47 29.34
CA HIS A 33 13.41 22.79 28.90
C HIS A 33 13.62 22.20 27.50
N VAL A 34 13.34 23.01 26.47
CA VAL A 34 13.59 22.66 25.07
C VAL A 34 15.11 22.65 24.85
N SER A 35 15.71 21.47 25.00
CA SER A 35 17.12 21.23 24.65
C SER A 35 17.32 21.41 23.13
N PRO A 36 18.13 22.39 22.68
CA PRO A 36 18.25 22.71 21.25
C PRO A 36 19.29 21.83 20.56
N SER A 37 18.99 20.54 20.35
CA SER A 37 19.97 19.61 19.75
C SER A 37 19.38 18.49 18.88
N LYS A 38 18.49 18.83 17.95
CA LYS A 38 18.44 18.10 16.66
C LYS A 38 19.20 18.89 15.61
N LYS A 39 20.34 18.34 15.15
CA LYS A 39 20.99 18.77 13.92
C LYS A 39 19.92 18.83 12.84
N ARG A 40 19.70 20.00 12.24
CA ARG A 40 18.92 20.10 11.00
C ARG A 40 19.70 19.36 9.93
N CYS A 41 19.36 18.09 9.68
CA CYS A 41 19.82 17.40 8.49
C CYS A 41 19.40 18.25 7.30
N THR A 42 20.37 18.83 6.62
CA THR A 42 20.15 19.66 5.43
C THR A 42 19.49 18.78 4.38
N GLU A 43 18.26 19.14 4.03
CA GLU A 43 17.51 18.41 3.02
C GLU A 43 18.26 18.44 1.69
N SER A 44 18.45 17.26 1.06
CA SER A 44 19.01 17.16 -0.28
C SER A 44 18.20 18.00 -1.27
N GLY A 45 18.87 18.67 -2.21
CA GLY A 45 18.21 19.44 -3.26
C GLY A 45 17.13 18.65 -4.00
N PHE A 46 17.35 17.34 -4.19
CA PHE A 46 16.39 16.40 -4.77
C PHE A 46 15.11 16.24 -3.95
N HIS A 47 15.20 16.12 -2.62
CA HIS A 47 14.01 16.03 -1.77
C HIS A 47 13.26 17.37 -1.70
N LYS A 48 13.97 18.49 -1.77
CA LYS A 48 13.37 19.82 -1.84
C LYS A 48 12.59 20.02 -3.15
N SER A 49 13.17 19.67 -4.30
CA SER A 49 12.48 19.74 -5.60
C SER A 49 11.30 18.76 -5.66
N THR A 50 11.48 17.54 -5.16
CA THR A 50 10.43 16.52 -4.99
C THR A 50 9.22 17.07 -4.22
N ARG A 51 9.44 17.73 -3.06
CA ARG A 51 8.34 18.34 -2.31
C ARG A 51 7.65 19.46 -3.09
N LEU A 52 8.41 20.34 -3.74
CA LEU A 52 7.84 21.44 -4.54
C LEU A 52 7.00 20.90 -5.71
N CYS A 53 7.46 19.85 -6.37
CA CYS A 53 6.72 19.16 -7.42
C CYS A 53 5.40 18.58 -6.90
N LEU A 54 5.39 17.94 -5.72
CA LEU A 54 4.16 17.44 -5.09
C LEU A 54 3.17 18.57 -4.75
N HIS A 55 3.64 19.74 -4.31
CA HIS A 55 2.78 20.90 -4.14
C HIS A 55 2.19 21.37 -5.47
N ALA A 56 3.00 21.47 -6.52
CA ALA A 56 2.55 21.86 -7.86
C ALA A 56 1.49 20.90 -8.44
N ILE A 57 1.62 19.57 -8.24
CA ILE A 57 0.59 18.59 -8.61
C ILE A 57 -0.71 18.88 -7.85
N ARG A 58 -0.65 19.07 -6.52
CA ARG A 58 -1.84 19.33 -5.70
C ARG A 58 -2.54 20.62 -6.13
N ASP A 59 -1.79 21.68 -6.36
CA ASP A 59 -2.33 22.96 -6.80
C ASP A 59 -2.94 22.84 -8.21
N ALA A 60 -2.32 22.11 -9.13
CA ALA A 60 -2.88 21.87 -10.47
C ALA A 60 -4.19 21.05 -10.41
N VAL A 61 -4.25 19.97 -9.61
CA VAL A 61 -5.45 19.16 -9.39
C VAL A 61 -6.59 19.98 -8.77
N LEU A 62 -6.31 20.77 -7.73
CA LEU A 62 -7.31 21.62 -7.06
C LEU A 62 -7.91 22.71 -7.97
N HIS A 63 -7.22 23.08 -9.04
CA HIS A 63 -7.70 24.05 -10.04
C HIS A 63 -8.11 23.38 -11.37
N HIS A 64 -8.32 22.06 -11.38
CA HIS A 64 -8.72 21.28 -12.56
C HIS A 64 -7.78 21.42 -13.79
N ARG A 65 -6.49 21.72 -13.57
CA ARG A 65 -5.47 21.83 -14.64
C ARG A 65 -4.83 20.47 -14.89
N TRP A 66 -5.62 19.53 -15.41
CA TRP A 66 -5.27 18.11 -15.49
C TRP A 66 -4.02 17.81 -16.34
N GLU A 67 -3.85 18.48 -17.47
CA GLU A 67 -2.63 18.33 -18.32
C GLU A 67 -1.36 18.81 -17.60
N GLU A 68 -1.47 19.84 -16.77
CA GLU A 68 -0.36 20.36 -15.97
C GLU A 68 -0.05 19.42 -14.80
N ALA A 69 -1.08 18.90 -14.14
CA ALA A 69 -0.95 17.88 -13.11
C ALA A 69 -0.27 16.60 -13.67
N ALA A 70 -0.63 16.16 -14.87
CA ALA A 70 -0.01 15.02 -15.55
C ALA A 70 1.48 15.25 -15.81
N ARG A 71 1.84 16.40 -16.41
CA ARG A 71 3.24 16.78 -16.65
C ARG A 71 4.07 16.84 -15.37
N TYR A 72 3.52 17.35 -14.28
CA TYR A 72 4.22 17.32 -12.99
C TYR A 72 4.31 15.92 -12.38
N LEU A 73 3.29 15.07 -12.57
CA LEU A 73 3.30 13.69 -12.09
C LEU A 73 4.36 12.84 -12.78
N ASP A 74 4.58 13.00 -14.08
CA ASP A 74 5.64 12.30 -14.83
C ASP A 74 7.04 12.61 -14.27
N VAL A 75 7.29 13.88 -13.94
CA VAL A 75 8.53 14.32 -13.28
C VAL A 75 8.61 13.78 -11.85
N TYR A 76 7.52 13.88 -11.08
CA TYR A 76 7.47 13.34 -9.71
C TYR A 76 7.69 11.82 -9.67
N ALA A 77 7.32 11.08 -10.72
CA ALA A 77 7.53 9.65 -10.81
C ALA A 77 9.01 9.23 -10.96
N GLN A 78 9.95 10.17 -11.15
CA GLN A 78 11.39 9.92 -10.98
C GLN A 78 11.76 9.60 -9.52
N THR A 79 10.93 10.00 -8.54
CA THR A 79 11.14 9.68 -7.12
C THR A 79 11.05 8.19 -6.80
N LEU A 80 10.49 7.40 -7.71
CA LEU A 80 10.41 5.94 -7.63
C LEU A 80 11.79 5.29 -7.81
N GLU A 81 12.72 5.97 -8.49
CA GLU A 81 14.09 5.50 -8.73
C GLU A 81 15.00 5.69 -7.49
N ASP A 82 14.61 6.57 -6.56
CA ASP A 82 15.33 6.79 -5.28
C ASP A 82 15.13 5.61 -4.31
N THR A 83 15.93 4.59 -4.54
CA THR A 83 15.99 3.34 -3.74
C THR A 83 16.53 3.59 -2.32
N THR A 84 17.06 4.77 -2.00
CA THR A 84 17.62 5.07 -0.67
C THR A 84 16.54 5.39 0.38
N SER A 85 15.32 5.68 -0.06
CA SER A 85 14.29 6.25 0.80
C SER A 85 13.26 5.23 1.29
N SER A 86 13.05 5.14 2.60
CA SER A 86 11.86 4.50 3.17
C SER A 86 10.54 5.15 2.69
N LYS A 87 10.63 6.37 2.13
CA LYS A 87 9.53 7.09 1.49
C LYS A 87 9.16 6.55 0.10
N GLN A 88 9.93 5.64 -0.51
CA GLN A 88 9.60 5.08 -1.84
C GLN A 88 8.18 4.49 -1.85
N SER A 89 7.78 3.75 -0.81
CA SER A 89 6.41 3.21 -0.71
C SER A 89 5.34 4.30 -0.62
N VAL A 90 5.65 5.44 0.00
CA VAL A 90 4.73 6.60 0.07
C VAL A 90 4.67 7.31 -1.28
N ALA A 91 5.79 7.41 -2.00
CA ALA A 91 5.81 7.93 -3.37
C ALA A 91 4.97 7.05 -4.30
N CYS A 92 5.10 5.71 -4.25
CA CYS A 92 4.24 4.79 -5.00
C CYS A 92 2.75 5.03 -4.71
N GLU A 93 2.35 5.18 -3.44
CA GLU A 93 0.95 5.43 -3.07
C GLU A 93 0.44 6.81 -3.52
N ILE A 94 1.28 7.84 -3.48
CA ILE A 94 0.95 9.17 -4.00
C ILE A 94 0.79 9.12 -5.51
N ILE A 95 1.72 8.49 -6.22
CA ILE A 95 1.76 8.45 -7.69
C ILE A 95 0.62 7.63 -8.26
N TRP A 96 0.28 6.48 -7.65
CA TRP A 96 -0.89 5.74 -8.12
C TRP A 96 -2.18 6.55 -7.90
N ARG A 97 -2.41 7.05 -6.67
CA ARG A 97 -3.67 7.74 -6.32
C ARG A 97 -3.89 9.01 -7.12
N LEU A 98 -2.88 9.87 -7.21
CA LEU A 98 -2.96 11.09 -8.02
C LEU A 98 -2.95 10.77 -9.51
N GLY A 99 -2.25 9.71 -9.94
CA GLY A 99 -2.22 9.29 -11.33
C GLY A 99 -3.58 8.80 -11.83
N THR A 100 -4.28 7.95 -11.06
CA THR A 100 -5.63 7.52 -11.45
C THR A 100 -6.62 8.67 -11.48
N GLU A 101 -6.53 9.61 -10.52
CA GLU A 101 -7.38 10.81 -10.49
C GLU A 101 -7.13 11.72 -11.70
N VAL A 102 -5.87 12.04 -11.97
CA VAL A 102 -5.46 12.90 -13.09
C VAL A 102 -5.82 12.26 -14.43
N LEU A 103 -5.60 10.96 -14.62
CA LEU A 103 -5.97 10.23 -15.83
C LEU A 103 -7.49 10.12 -16.01
N GLN A 104 -8.25 9.99 -14.92
CA GLN A 104 -9.72 9.93 -14.97
C GLN A 104 -10.34 11.25 -15.46
N HIS A 105 -9.71 12.37 -15.13
CA HIS A 105 -10.16 13.71 -15.52
C HIS A 105 -9.38 14.31 -16.70
N HIS A 106 -8.47 13.56 -17.33
CA HIS A 106 -7.69 14.04 -18.46
C HIS A 106 -8.58 14.25 -19.70
N PRO A 107 -8.40 15.34 -20.49
CA PRO A 107 -9.20 15.59 -21.70
C PRO A 107 -9.12 14.45 -22.73
N HIS A 108 -7.98 13.77 -22.75
CA HIS A 108 -7.75 12.54 -23.49
C HIS A 108 -7.65 11.36 -22.51
N LYS A 109 -8.80 10.85 -22.05
CA LYS A 109 -8.86 9.63 -21.23
C LYS A 109 -8.54 8.42 -22.13
N ASP A 110 -7.30 7.95 -22.07
CA ASP A 110 -6.86 6.73 -22.76
C ASP A 110 -6.59 5.59 -21.76
N GLN A 111 -7.13 4.40 -22.06
CA GLN A 111 -6.91 3.18 -21.30
C GLN A 111 -5.45 2.71 -21.34
N GLU A 112 -4.70 3.06 -22.39
CA GLU A 112 -3.28 2.76 -22.50
C GLU A 112 -2.48 3.48 -21.40
N HIS A 113 -2.78 4.76 -21.12
CA HIS A 113 -2.12 5.53 -20.06
C HIS A 113 -2.35 4.94 -18.66
N PHE A 114 -3.56 4.44 -18.36
CA PHE A 114 -3.82 3.70 -17.11
C PHE A 114 -2.95 2.43 -17.03
N THR A 115 -2.88 1.67 -18.13
CA THR A 115 -2.08 0.44 -18.19
C THR A 115 -0.60 0.73 -17.94
N VAL A 116 -0.04 1.74 -18.61
CA VAL A 116 1.36 2.18 -18.44
C VAL A 116 1.63 2.61 -16.99
N LEU A 117 0.72 3.37 -16.36
CA LEU A 117 0.84 3.76 -14.96
C LEU A 117 0.89 2.51 -14.05
N TYR A 118 -0.03 1.56 -14.23
CA TYR A 118 -0.06 0.34 -13.41
C TYR A 118 1.18 -0.53 -13.60
N GLU A 119 1.69 -0.70 -14.82
CA GLU A 119 2.95 -1.44 -15.04
C GLU A 119 4.15 -0.72 -14.41
N ARG A 120 4.22 0.62 -14.46
CA ARG A 120 5.26 1.39 -13.75
C ARG A 120 5.18 1.20 -12.23
N MET A 121 3.97 1.15 -11.66
CA MET A 121 3.77 0.93 -10.22
C MET A 121 4.14 -0.51 -9.81
N LYS A 122 3.75 -1.53 -10.58
CA LYS A 122 4.11 -2.94 -10.35
C LYS A 122 5.61 -3.17 -10.32
N ASN A 123 6.33 -2.51 -11.23
CA ASN A 123 7.79 -2.61 -11.31
C ASN A 123 8.50 -1.81 -10.21
N THR A 124 7.82 -0.86 -9.56
CA THR A 124 8.39 -0.11 -8.42
C THR A 124 8.19 -0.85 -7.09
N GLY A 125 9.04 -1.86 -6.88
CA GLY A 125 9.21 -2.50 -5.58
C GLY A 125 8.29 -3.70 -5.33
N VAL A 126 8.92 -4.85 -5.12
CA VAL A 126 8.30 -6.17 -4.94
C VAL A 126 7.18 -6.20 -3.89
N LYS A 127 7.23 -5.35 -2.87
CA LYS A 127 6.29 -5.39 -1.73
C LYS A 127 4.86 -5.00 -2.10
N ASN A 128 4.68 -4.07 -3.04
CA ASN A 128 3.38 -3.48 -3.35
C ASN A 128 2.68 -4.13 -4.55
N PHE A 129 3.33 -5.10 -5.21
CA PHE A 129 2.84 -5.72 -6.45
C PHE A 129 1.42 -6.29 -6.33
N ALA A 130 1.13 -7.04 -5.26
CA ALA A 130 -0.18 -7.66 -5.06
C ALA A 130 -1.31 -6.61 -4.89
N LYS A 131 -1.06 -5.57 -4.08
CA LYS A 131 -1.95 -4.41 -3.92
C LYS A 131 -2.21 -3.68 -5.24
N VAL A 132 -1.16 -3.36 -6.01
CA VAL A 132 -1.30 -2.68 -7.32
C VAL A 132 -2.09 -3.54 -8.32
N CYS A 133 -1.88 -4.85 -8.33
CA CYS A 133 -2.67 -5.78 -9.16
C CYS A 133 -4.15 -5.86 -8.75
N LEU A 134 -4.47 -5.78 -7.45
CA LEU A 134 -5.85 -5.69 -6.96
C LEU A 134 -6.52 -4.38 -7.41
N GLU A 135 -5.84 -3.24 -7.22
CA GLU A 135 -6.34 -1.92 -7.62
C GLU A 135 -6.58 -1.83 -9.14
N HIS A 136 -5.65 -2.36 -9.96
CA HIS A 136 -5.83 -2.47 -11.42
C HIS A 136 -6.99 -3.40 -11.80
N ALA A 137 -7.14 -4.54 -11.13
CA ALA A 137 -8.25 -5.46 -11.39
C ALA A 137 -9.61 -4.81 -11.08
N PHE A 138 -9.73 -4.02 -10.01
CA PHE A 138 -10.96 -3.28 -9.71
C PHE A 138 -11.27 -2.20 -10.74
N HIS A 139 -10.27 -1.44 -11.20
CA HIS A 139 -10.45 -0.47 -12.29
C HIS A 139 -11.01 -1.16 -13.56
N LEU A 140 -10.40 -2.28 -13.96
CA LEU A 140 -10.86 -3.08 -15.09
C LEU A 140 -12.29 -3.63 -14.88
N LEU A 141 -12.67 -4.00 -13.66
CA LEU A 141 -14.05 -4.45 -13.36
C LEU A 141 -15.08 -3.33 -13.43
N LEU A 142 -14.73 -2.10 -13.02
CA LEU A 142 -15.58 -0.91 -13.16
C LEU A 142 -15.82 -0.56 -14.64
N ASP A 143 -14.81 -0.73 -15.49
CA ASP A 143 -14.93 -0.61 -16.95
C ASP A 143 -15.59 -1.85 -17.63
N GLY A 144 -16.03 -2.86 -16.86
CA GLY A 144 -16.66 -4.09 -17.39
C GLY A 144 -15.70 -5.13 -18.01
N HIS A 145 -14.39 -4.92 -17.95
CA HIS A 145 -13.36 -5.79 -18.53
C HIS A 145 -13.03 -7.04 -17.68
N ILE A 146 -14.05 -7.87 -17.38
CA ILE A 146 -13.97 -9.05 -16.48
C ILE A 146 -12.78 -9.98 -16.82
N LEU A 147 -12.56 -10.30 -18.10
CA LEU A 147 -11.47 -11.20 -18.52
C LEU A 147 -10.08 -10.61 -18.28
N LYS A 148 -9.90 -9.30 -18.55
CA LYS A 148 -8.62 -8.61 -18.27
C LYS A 148 -8.37 -8.56 -16.76
N ALA A 149 -9.40 -8.25 -15.96
CA ALA A 149 -9.29 -8.24 -14.49
C ALA A 149 -8.85 -9.62 -13.94
N LYS A 150 -9.47 -10.71 -14.42
CA LYS A 150 -9.05 -12.08 -14.05
C LYS A 150 -7.60 -12.35 -14.45
N GLN A 151 -7.17 -11.93 -15.63
CA GLN A 151 -5.77 -12.09 -16.07
C GLN A 151 -4.79 -11.36 -15.13
N GLN A 152 -5.10 -10.12 -14.74
CA GLN A 152 -4.27 -9.35 -13.80
C GLN A 152 -4.17 -10.04 -12.43
N LEU A 153 -5.29 -10.53 -11.88
CA LEU A 153 -5.29 -11.29 -10.61
C LEU A 153 -4.52 -12.61 -10.73
N SER A 154 -4.60 -13.30 -11.87
CA SER A 154 -3.87 -14.55 -12.12
C SER A 154 -2.35 -14.32 -12.19
N VAL A 155 -1.90 -13.22 -12.82
CA VAL A 155 -0.49 -12.81 -12.77
C VAL A 155 -0.06 -12.53 -11.33
N ALA A 156 -0.93 -11.90 -10.53
CA ALA A 156 -0.65 -11.64 -9.11
C ALA A 156 -0.49 -12.91 -8.26
N THR A 157 -1.25 -13.99 -8.51
CA THR A 157 -1.06 -15.27 -7.80
C THR A 157 0.23 -16.00 -8.18
N SER A 158 0.70 -15.83 -9.42
CA SER A 158 1.96 -16.44 -9.87
C SER A 158 3.23 -15.77 -9.30
N TRP A 159 3.11 -14.57 -8.74
CA TRP A 159 4.25 -13.78 -8.29
C TRP A 159 4.87 -14.34 -7.00
N ARG A 160 6.09 -14.86 -7.10
CA ARG A 160 6.81 -15.51 -6.00
C ARG A 160 8.17 -14.86 -5.78
N TYR A 161 8.27 -13.96 -4.81
CA TYR A 161 9.55 -13.36 -4.43
C TYR A 161 9.62 -13.00 -2.94
N GLY A 162 10.70 -13.44 -2.28
CA GLY A 162 11.03 -13.06 -0.89
C GLY A 162 10.20 -13.71 0.22
N ARG A 163 10.49 -13.30 1.47
CA ARG A 163 9.72 -13.68 2.67
C ARG A 163 8.41 -12.89 2.68
N GLN A 164 7.28 -13.58 2.53
CA GLN A 164 5.95 -12.96 2.60
C GLN A 164 5.70 -12.32 3.97
N SER A 165 5.23 -11.08 3.98
CA SER A 165 4.67 -10.43 5.17
C SER A 165 3.23 -10.89 5.43
N ALA A 166 2.74 -10.68 6.65
CA ALA A 166 1.34 -10.99 7.00
C ALA A 166 0.33 -10.22 6.13
N SER A 167 0.62 -8.96 5.76
CA SER A 167 -0.22 -8.17 4.85
C SER A 167 -0.26 -8.78 3.44
N GLN A 168 0.89 -9.17 2.88
CA GLN A 168 0.93 -9.83 1.57
C GLN A 168 0.21 -11.18 1.56
N SER A 169 0.24 -11.93 2.68
CA SER A 169 -0.54 -13.17 2.81
C SER A 169 -2.05 -12.90 2.78
N LEU A 170 -2.51 -11.80 3.39
CA LEU A 170 -3.90 -11.37 3.35
C LEU A 170 -4.31 -10.89 1.94
N GLU A 171 -3.48 -10.07 1.29
CA GLU A 171 -3.67 -9.63 -0.10
C GLU A 171 -3.76 -10.82 -1.06
N LEU A 172 -2.88 -11.82 -0.93
CA LEU A 172 -2.94 -13.04 -1.73
C LEU A 172 -4.22 -13.84 -1.49
N LYS A 173 -4.69 -13.99 -0.25
CA LYS A 173 -5.99 -14.64 0.03
C LYS A 173 -7.14 -13.88 -0.62
N LEU A 174 -7.10 -12.55 -0.60
CA LEU A 174 -8.09 -11.69 -1.24
C LEU A 174 -8.08 -11.87 -2.78
N ILE A 175 -6.89 -11.89 -3.40
CA ILE A 175 -6.72 -12.18 -4.83
C ILE A 175 -7.33 -13.54 -5.21
N HIS A 176 -7.06 -14.60 -4.43
CA HIS A 176 -7.63 -15.94 -4.69
C HIS A 176 -9.16 -15.93 -4.58
N GLY A 177 -9.72 -15.24 -3.59
CA GLY A 177 -11.16 -15.06 -3.42
C GLY A 177 -11.80 -14.37 -4.64
N TYR A 178 -11.21 -13.28 -5.12
CA TYR A 178 -11.69 -12.60 -6.32
C TYR A 178 -11.52 -13.43 -7.59
N CYS A 179 -10.41 -14.16 -7.78
CA CYS A 179 -10.28 -15.10 -8.89
C CYS A 179 -11.44 -16.11 -8.92
N GLY A 180 -11.73 -16.77 -7.80
CA GLY A 180 -12.83 -17.73 -7.70
C GLY A 180 -14.22 -17.09 -7.95
N PHE A 181 -14.42 -15.85 -7.52
CA PHE A 181 -15.63 -15.09 -7.82
C PHE A 181 -15.77 -14.78 -9.33
N LEU A 182 -14.70 -14.33 -9.99
CA LEU A 182 -14.71 -14.08 -11.43
C LEU A 182 -14.88 -15.37 -12.25
N ASP A 183 -14.35 -16.50 -11.77
CA ASP A 183 -14.59 -17.82 -12.34
C ASP A 183 -16.06 -18.24 -12.23
N TYR A 184 -16.69 -18.03 -11.07
CA TYR A 184 -18.12 -18.24 -10.89
C TYR A 184 -18.96 -17.36 -11.82
N LEU A 185 -18.65 -16.07 -11.95
CA LEU A 185 -19.35 -15.17 -12.88
C LEU A 185 -19.24 -15.65 -14.33
N ALA A 186 -18.03 -16.01 -14.78
CA ALA A 186 -17.79 -16.50 -16.14
C ALA A 186 -18.49 -17.84 -16.42
N TRP A 187 -18.61 -18.73 -15.42
CA TRP A 187 -19.38 -19.97 -15.52
C TRP A 187 -20.89 -19.71 -15.54
N SER A 188 -21.38 -18.79 -14.68
CA SER A 188 -22.79 -18.42 -14.59
C SER A 188 -23.30 -17.84 -15.92
N GLN A 189 -22.54 -16.90 -16.51
CA GLN A 189 -22.85 -16.33 -17.84
C GLN A 189 -22.97 -17.42 -18.92
N LYS A 190 -22.01 -18.36 -18.98
CA LYS A 190 -22.03 -19.48 -19.94
C LYS A 190 -23.25 -20.38 -19.74
N ARG A 191 -23.66 -20.63 -18.49
CA ARG A 191 -24.88 -21.39 -18.20
C ARG A 191 -26.13 -20.67 -18.67
N SER A 192 -26.27 -19.37 -18.38
CA SER A 192 -27.41 -18.57 -18.81
C SER A 192 -27.58 -18.58 -20.33
N SER A 193 -26.50 -18.42 -21.10
CA SER A 193 -26.55 -18.48 -22.57
C SER A 193 -26.99 -19.84 -23.12
N VAL A 194 -26.67 -20.95 -22.44
CA VAL A 194 -27.10 -22.30 -22.87
C VAL A 194 -28.60 -22.50 -22.62
N SER A 195 -29.12 -22.02 -21.49
CA SER A 195 -30.56 -22.09 -21.19
C SER A 195 -31.42 -21.26 -22.15
N ASP A 196 -30.97 -20.10 -22.60
CA ASP A 196 -31.70 -19.25 -23.56
C ASP A 196 -31.85 -19.94 -24.93
N THR A 197 -30.79 -20.61 -25.40
CA THR A 197 -30.83 -21.39 -26.65
C THR A 197 -31.68 -22.66 -26.56
N GLY A 198 -32.11 -23.08 -25.36
CA GLY A 198 -32.89 -24.29 -25.14
C GLY A 198 -34.40 -24.14 -25.29
N VAL A 199 -34.91 -22.94 -25.58
CA VAL A 199 -36.36 -22.62 -25.64
C VAL A 199 -36.92 -22.65 -27.08
N HIS A 200 -36.09 -22.99 -28.08
CA HIS A 200 -36.46 -23.07 -29.49
C HIS A 200 -36.19 -24.46 -30.11
N ILE A 201 -36.85 -25.50 -29.58
CA ILE A 201 -37.04 -26.82 -30.24
C ILE A 201 -38.48 -27.28 -29.98
#